data_AF-A0A7M3WKY4-F1
#
_entry.id   AF-A0A7M3WKY4-F1
#
_cell.length_a   1.000
_cell.length_b   1.000
_cell.length_c   1.000
_cell.angle_alpha   90.00
_cell.angle_beta   90.00
_cell.angle_gamma   90.00
#
_symmetry.space_group_name_H-M   'P 1'
#
loop_
_entity.id
_entity.type
_entity.pdbx_description
1 polymer ?
#
loop_
_entity_poly.entity_id
_entity_poly.type
_entity_poly.pdbx_seq_one_letter_code
_entity_poly.pdbx_strand_id
1 'polypeptide(L)'
;MTEANPLEGDSPKHKFVLGSLFASASLSVVASALIIYTLAEGTIEFFLAEEATLLGFIGGGEWVPNGRNPRFGIWPLLSGSFLIAGGALLIAVPLGVSAALYLSEFASNRSRKILKPAVEILSGIPSVVHGFFALLVISPFIRTYFDASYFNAASAIIVVAAMILPIIVSISDDAIRAIPREMREASLALGATRWETASRVVLPAARSGIVASVLLALARAVGETMAVTLAAGSVASLHLDPLREVQTLTAYIAQVATGDIPPGTATDAGFAVGATLFILTYTANTLAIGATKKRLGRKPGKLSKSLGNLSRKARSVISSFSNGDIPGRAQVDPLSPNSTDLKRRRSEVIWRRLIGSSLLLGMGFLTILLHSVIKAGAPGIDLAFLTDYPSSRAHLAGIGPVILGSIWLIALTMVFALPAGVGAAVYLTEMSRPSPINLFLRRTIQNLAAVPSIIFGLVGLYVFSRMLGFGLSLLTGSLTLAMMVLPMIVVTSEEALLAVPKGFREGALAVGATRWQAVRYHVLPNAVPGIATGAILSVARALGETAPILFVASIFSKTAPTGVLDGFMAMPIQIFFWTRHPSQSFQDLAASTILVLLMLLLILNAMALFVRNRAEARRSW
;
A
#
# COMPACT_ATOMS: atom_id res chain seq x y z
N MET A 1 21.45 -26.00 7.82
CA MET A 1 22.57 -26.91 7.50
C MET A 1 21.96 -28.14 6.84
N THR A 2 22.20 -28.28 5.54
CA THR A 2 22.12 -29.53 4.77
C THR A 2 23.06 -29.28 3.60
N GLU A 3 24.22 -29.93 3.65
CA GLU A 3 25.17 -29.95 2.53
C GLU A 3 24.40 -30.32 1.27
N ALA A 4 24.64 -29.57 0.20
CA ALA A 4 24.04 -29.86 -1.09
C ALA A 4 24.51 -31.25 -1.52
N ASN A 5 23.57 -32.09 -1.96
CA ASN A 5 23.91 -33.37 -2.54
C ASN A 5 24.92 -33.10 -3.67
N PRO A 6 26.16 -33.63 -3.61
CA PRO A 6 27.20 -33.33 -4.60
C PRO A 6 26.80 -33.74 -6.03
N LEU A 7 25.80 -34.62 -6.17
CA LEU A 7 25.22 -35.03 -7.46
C LEU A 7 24.31 -33.96 -8.10
N GLU A 8 23.89 -32.93 -7.37
CA GLU A 8 22.88 -31.97 -7.81
C GLU A 8 23.47 -30.82 -8.65
N GLY A 9 24.71 -30.46 -8.38
CA GLY A 9 25.35 -29.26 -8.93
C GLY A 9 25.71 -29.32 -10.42
N ASP A 10 25.83 -30.51 -11.02
CA ASP A 10 26.44 -30.67 -12.35
C ASP A 10 25.51 -31.05 -13.49
N SER A 11 24.23 -31.34 -13.24
CA SER A 11 23.32 -31.60 -14.36
C SER A 11 23.00 -30.31 -15.14
N PRO A 12 23.10 -30.31 -16.48
CA PRO A 12 22.83 -29.11 -17.30
C PRO A 12 21.39 -28.62 -17.15
N LYS A 13 20.44 -29.53 -16.92
CA LYS A 13 19.03 -29.20 -16.62
C LYS A 13 18.90 -28.41 -15.32
N HIS A 14 19.64 -28.77 -14.27
CA HIS A 14 19.61 -28.05 -13.00
C HIS A 14 20.19 -26.64 -13.13
N LYS A 15 21.35 -26.50 -13.81
CA LYS A 15 21.97 -25.19 -14.09
C LYS A 15 21.03 -24.27 -14.90
N PHE A 16 20.34 -24.81 -15.91
CA PHE A 16 19.36 -24.06 -16.69
C PHE A 16 18.16 -23.59 -15.84
N VAL A 17 17.57 -24.48 -15.05
CA VAL A 17 16.44 -24.13 -14.18
C VAL A 17 16.86 -23.07 -13.16
N LEU A 18 17.97 -23.28 -12.45
CA LEU A 18 18.48 -22.30 -11.50
C LEU A 18 18.77 -20.95 -12.15
N GLY A 19 19.36 -20.95 -13.35
CA GLY A 19 19.60 -19.75 -14.15
C GLY A 19 18.32 -19.00 -14.50
N SER A 20 17.27 -19.70 -14.95
CA SER A 20 15.97 -19.10 -15.26
C SER A 20 15.30 -18.48 -14.02
N LEU A 21 15.33 -19.17 -12.89
CA LEU A 21 14.75 -18.69 -11.62
C LEU A 21 15.52 -17.48 -11.07
N PHE A 22 16.86 -17.48 -11.19
CA PHE A 22 17.70 -16.33 -10.87
C PHE A 22 17.44 -15.14 -11.81
N ALA A 23 17.25 -15.39 -13.11
CA ALA A 23 16.89 -14.37 -14.08
C ALA A 23 15.55 -13.72 -13.72
N SER A 24 14.54 -14.51 -13.36
CA SER A 24 13.26 -14.00 -12.85
C SER A 24 13.43 -13.10 -11.62
N ALA A 25 14.28 -13.49 -10.65
CA ALA A 25 14.59 -12.63 -9.50
C ALA A 25 15.35 -11.35 -9.90
N SER A 26 16.20 -11.43 -10.92
CA SER A 26 16.99 -10.30 -11.40
C SER A 26 16.15 -9.26 -12.17
N LEU A 27 14.95 -9.61 -12.65
CA LEU A 27 14.03 -8.67 -13.29
C LEU A 27 13.63 -7.50 -12.37
N SER A 28 13.58 -7.70 -11.05
CA SER A 28 13.34 -6.57 -10.13
C SER A 28 14.50 -5.58 -10.11
N VAL A 29 15.73 -6.06 -10.30
CA VAL A 29 16.92 -5.19 -10.39
C VAL A 29 16.89 -4.42 -11.70
N VAL A 30 16.54 -5.07 -12.81
CA VAL A 30 16.33 -4.40 -14.09
C VAL A 30 15.24 -3.34 -13.97
N ALA A 31 14.09 -3.68 -13.39
CA ALA A 31 13.00 -2.73 -13.13
C ALA A 31 13.45 -1.51 -12.32
N SER A 32 14.20 -1.71 -11.22
CA SER A 32 14.77 -0.61 -10.44
C SER A 32 15.80 0.21 -11.23
N ALA A 33 16.65 -0.44 -12.04
CA ALA A 33 17.60 0.26 -12.89
C ALA A 33 16.90 1.12 -13.95
N LEU A 34 15.84 0.61 -14.58
CA LEU A 34 15.03 1.37 -15.54
C LEU A 34 14.35 2.59 -14.90
N ILE A 35 13.86 2.48 -13.67
CA ILE A 35 13.33 3.61 -12.92
C ILE A 35 14.41 4.68 -12.71
N ILE A 36 15.58 4.27 -12.20
CA ILE A 36 16.68 5.20 -11.93
C ILE A 36 17.15 5.85 -13.24
N TYR A 37 17.31 5.06 -14.30
CA TYR A 37 17.71 5.54 -15.62
C TYR A 37 16.72 6.58 -16.17
N THR A 38 15.43 6.23 -16.22
CA THR A 38 14.37 7.12 -16.73
C THR A 38 14.31 8.45 -15.97
N LEU A 39 14.39 8.38 -14.63
CA LEU A 39 14.35 9.58 -13.80
C LEU A 39 15.62 10.41 -13.97
N ALA A 40 16.79 9.77 -14.03
CA ALA A 40 18.06 10.46 -14.19
C ALA A 40 18.14 11.17 -15.54
N GLU A 41 17.83 10.48 -16.62
CA GLU A 41 17.88 11.02 -17.98
C GLU A 41 16.93 12.21 -18.16
N GLY A 42 15.65 12.05 -17.83
CA GLY A 42 14.69 13.16 -17.94
C GLY A 42 15.01 14.33 -16.99
N THR A 43 15.61 14.07 -15.82
CA THR A 43 16.06 15.14 -14.92
C THR A 43 17.28 15.89 -15.49
N ILE A 44 18.19 15.19 -16.14
CA ILE A 44 19.35 15.80 -16.81
C ILE A 44 18.86 16.66 -17.98
N GLU A 45 17.98 16.15 -18.83
CA GLU A 45 17.37 16.91 -19.93
C GLU A 45 16.71 18.20 -19.43
N PHE A 46 15.95 18.13 -18.33
CA PHE A 46 15.36 19.31 -17.70
C PHE A 46 16.42 20.35 -17.28
N PHE A 47 17.50 19.95 -16.62
CA PHE A 47 18.54 20.89 -16.15
C PHE A 47 19.53 21.36 -17.24
N LEU A 48 19.48 20.76 -18.43
CA LEU A 48 20.18 21.26 -19.60
C LEU A 48 19.43 22.41 -20.28
N ALA A 49 18.14 22.58 -20.00
CA ALA A 49 17.37 23.72 -20.48
C ALA A 49 17.82 25.02 -19.81
N GLU A 50 17.92 26.11 -20.57
CA GLU A 50 18.43 27.40 -20.08
C GLU A 50 17.56 27.99 -18.95
N GLU A 51 16.28 27.63 -18.92
CA GLU A 51 15.30 28.10 -17.95
C GLU A 51 15.37 27.41 -16.58
N ALA A 52 16.14 26.31 -16.47
CA ALA A 52 16.15 25.44 -15.30
C ALA A 52 17.52 25.34 -14.64
N THR A 53 17.70 26.02 -13.50
CA THR A 53 18.91 25.89 -12.67
C THR A 53 18.65 25.02 -11.44
N LEU A 54 19.63 24.21 -11.04
CA LEU A 54 19.51 23.37 -9.84
C LEU A 54 19.21 24.18 -8.58
N LEU A 55 19.89 25.33 -8.42
CA LEU A 55 19.68 26.22 -7.28
C LEU A 55 18.29 26.87 -7.32
N GLY A 56 17.83 27.28 -8.50
CA GLY A 56 16.47 27.81 -8.69
C GLY A 56 15.39 26.75 -8.41
N PHE A 57 15.64 25.50 -8.80
CA PHE A 57 14.72 24.40 -8.55
C PHE A 57 14.58 24.08 -7.07
N ILE A 58 15.70 23.91 -6.36
CA ILE A 58 15.70 23.52 -4.93
C ILE A 58 15.38 24.72 -4.03
N GLY A 59 15.83 25.93 -4.38
CA GLY A 59 15.67 27.13 -3.56
C GLY A 59 14.46 28.00 -3.90
N GLY A 60 13.84 27.79 -5.07
CA GLY A 60 12.76 28.65 -5.56
C GLY A 60 11.43 28.44 -4.82
N GLY A 61 10.75 29.55 -4.51
CA GLY A 61 9.44 29.57 -3.85
C GLY A 61 8.25 29.64 -4.80
N GLU A 62 8.47 29.64 -6.12
CA GLU A 62 7.42 29.80 -7.12
C GLU A 62 7.46 28.70 -8.18
N TRP A 63 6.29 28.17 -8.51
CA TRP A 63 6.10 27.13 -9.52
C TRP A 63 5.14 27.63 -10.60
N VAL A 64 5.70 28.12 -11.70
CA VAL A 64 4.97 28.68 -12.84
C VAL A 64 5.59 28.13 -14.14
N PRO A 65 5.33 26.85 -14.48
CA PRO A 65 5.99 26.18 -15.60
C PRO A 65 5.49 26.67 -16.98
N ASN A 66 4.25 27.15 -17.08
CA ASN A 66 3.62 27.59 -18.33
C ASN A 66 3.62 29.13 -18.51
N GLY A 67 4.38 29.87 -17.70
CA GLY A 67 4.46 31.33 -17.75
C GLY A 67 5.38 31.85 -18.85
N ARG A 68 5.29 33.15 -19.19
CA ARG A 68 6.24 33.81 -20.12
C ARG A 68 7.69 33.72 -19.66
N ASN A 69 7.90 33.72 -18.34
CA ASN A 69 9.18 33.43 -17.69
C ASN A 69 8.98 32.20 -16.80
N PRO A 70 9.25 31.00 -17.30
CA PRO A 70 9.06 29.76 -16.54
C PRO A 70 9.85 29.80 -15.23
N ARG A 71 9.20 29.39 -14.13
CA ARG A 71 9.84 29.26 -12.81
C ARG A 71 9.55 27.88 -12.24
N PHE A 72 10.60 27.19 -11.82
CA PHE A 72 10.53 25.78 -11.41
C PHE A 72 10.94 25.56 -9.95
N GLY A 73 10.60 26.48 -9.04
CA GLY A 73 10.87 26.31 -7.61
C GLY A 73 10.01 25.23 -6.98
N ILE A 74 10.61 24.17 -6.43
CA ILE A 74 9.91 22.94 -6.02
C ILE A 74 9.05 23.09 -4.74
N TRP A 75 9.26 24.14 -3.96
CA TRP A 75 8.66 24.30 -2.62
C TRP A 75 7.12 24.36 -2.59
N PRO A 76 6.41 25.02 -3.52
CA PRO A 76 4.95 24.95 -3.59
C PRO A 76 4.44 23.51 -3.69
N LEU A 77 5.07 22.67 -4.54
CA LEU A 77 4.69 21.26 -4.69
C LEU A 77 5.02 20.43 -3.44
N LEU A 78 6.15 20.70 -2.79
CA LEU A 78 6.51 20.08 -1.51
C LEU A 78 5.56 20.50 -0.39
N SER A 79 5.17 21.77 -0.33
CA SER A 79 4.24 22.30 0.66
C SER A 79 2.89 21.60 0.56
N GLY A 80 2.33 21.49 -0.66
CA GLY A 80 1.09 20.73 -0.89
C GLY A 80 1.23 19.26 -0.48
N SER A 81 2.35 18.61 -0.86
CA SER A 81 2.59 17.20 -0.55
C SER A 81 2.73 16.94 0.96
N PHE A 82 3.46 17.80 1.68
CA PHE A 82 3.64 17.69 3.13
C PHE A 82 2.39 18.09 3.91
N LEU A 83 1.63 19.09 3.45
CA LEU A 83 0.34 19.46 4.05
C LEU A 83 -0.62 18.26 4.02
N ILE A 84 -0.76 17.61 2.87
CA ILE A 84 -1.67 16.47 2.72
C ILE A 84 -1.16 15.25 3.48
N ALA A 85 0.12 14.88 3.33
CA ALA A 85 0.67 13.71 4.02
C ALA A 85 0.68 13.89 5.55
N GLY A 86 1.10 15.07 6.03
CA GLY A 86 1.11 15.42 7.44
C GLY A 86 -0.31 15.48 8.02
N GLY A 87 -1.22 16.18 7.35
CA GLY A 87 -2.63 16.26 7.76
C GLY A 87 -3.30 14.88 7.80
N ALA A 88 -3.05 14.03 6.80
CA ALA A 88 -3.59 12.68 6.77
C ALA A 88 -3.08 11.82 7.94
N LEU A 89 -1.79 11.94 8.28
CA LEU A 89 -1.22 11.23 9.43
C LEU A 89 -1.76 11.73 10.78
N LEU A 90 -2.01 13.04 10.91
CA LEU A 90 -2.62 13.59 12.12
C LEU A 90 -3.99 12.96 12.42
N ILE A 91 -4.72 12.52 11.39
CA ILE A 91 -6.00 11.82 11.52
C ILE A 91 -5.79 10.29 11.62
N ALA A 92 -5.03 9.71 10.69
CA ALA A 92 -4.95 8.26 10.53
C ALA A 92 -4.12 7.57 11.63
N VAL A 93 -3.08 8.22 12.17
CA VAL A 93 -2.25 7.64 13.24
C VAL A 93 -3.04 7.42 14.54
N PRO A 94 -3.71 8.43 15.12
CA PRO A 94 -4.46 8.22 16.36
C PRO A 94 -5.61 7.24 16.16
N LEU A 95 -6.33 7.32 15.04
CA LEU A 95 -7.43 6.37 14.74
C LEU A 95 -6.90 4.96 14.50
N GLY A 96 -5.85 4.81 13.71
CA GLY A 96 -5.30 3.51 13.31
C GLY A 96 -4.64 2.76 14.46
N VAL A 97 -3.84 3.45 15.27
CA VAL A 97 -3.22 2.84 16.46
C VAL A 97 -4.28 2.49 17.52
N SER A 98 -5.32 3.32 17.68
CA SER A 98 -6.43 3.02 18.59
C SER A 98 -7.24 1.81 18.13
N ALA A 99 -7.57 1.73 16.84
CA ALA A 99 -8.25 0.61 16.23
C ALA A 99 -7.42 -0.68 16.34
N ALA A 100 -6.11 -0.61 16.07
CA ALA A 100 -5.20 -1.73 16.25
C ALA A 100 -5.19 -2.23 17.70
N LEU A 101 -5.04 -1.32 18.67
CA LEU A 101 -5.05 -1.64 20.10
C LEU A 101 -6.37 -2.29 20.54
N TYR A 102 -7.51 -1.81 20.01
CA TYR A 102 -8.81 -2.42 20.25
C TYR A 102 -8.88 -3.84 19.69
N LEU A 103 -8.51 -4.03 18.41
CA LEU A 103 -8.54 -5.32 17.73
C LEU A 103 -7.60 -6.36 18.35
N SER A 104 -6.47 -5.91 18.90
CA SER A 104 -5.47 -6.78 19.50
C SER A 104 -5.78 -7.13 20.95
N GLU A 105 -6.18 -6.14 21.76
CA GLU A 105 -6.27 -6.30 23.21
C GLU A 105 -7.69 -6.41 23.75
N PHE A 106 -8.74 -5.98 23.03
CA PHE A 106 -10.11 -5.90 23.57
C PHE A 106 -11.17 -6.64 22.74
N ALA A 107 -10.99 -6.74 21.42
CA ALA A 107 -11.94 -7.39 20.53
C ALA A 107 -12.03 -8.90 20.78
N SER A 108 -13.24 -9.44 20.79
CA SER A 108 -13.46 -10.88 20.80
C SER A 108 -12.98 -11.52 19.48
N ASN A 109 -12.69 -12.82 19.49
CA ASN A 109 -12.32 -13.55 18.27
C ASN A 109 -13.38 -13.41 17.16
N ARG A 110 -14.67 -13.34 17.52
CA ARG A 110 -15.76 -13.12 16.55
C ARG A 110 -15.73 -11.69 16.00
N SER A 111 -15.67 -10.68 16.87
CA SER A 111 -15.62 -9.28 16.47
C SER A 111 -14.43 -9.00 15.56
N ARG A 112 -13.26 -9.56 15.86
CA ARG A 112 -12.06 -9.40 15.03
C ARG A 112 -12.22 -9.99 13.64
N LYS A 113 -12.82 -11.18 13.52
CA LYS A 113 -13.05 -11.85 12.22
C LYS A 113 -13.95 -11.02 11.28
N ILE A 114 -14.71 -10.06 11.82
CA ILE A 114 -15.57 -9.16 11.04
C ILE A 114 -14.88 -7.79 10.85
N LEU A 115 -14.42 -7.18 11.94
CA LEU A 115 -13.91 -5.81 11.94
C LEU A 115 -12.57 -5.65 11.22
N LYS A 116 -11.65 -6.62 11.34
CA LYS A 116 -10.34 -6.53 10.66
C LYS A 116 -10.51 -6.56 9.13
N PRO A 117 -11.22 -7.54 8.54
CA PRO A 117 -11.52 -7.50 7.11
C PRO A 117 -12.29 -6.26 6.67
N ALA A 118 -13.24 -5.77 7.47
CA ALA A 118 -14.00 -4.55 7.14
C ALA A 118 -13.12 -3.30 6.99
N VAL A 119 -12.11 -3.15 7.85
CA VAL A 119 -11.11 -2.08 7.71
C VAL A 119 -10.20 -2.32 6.52
N GLU A 120 -9.82 -3.57 6.25
CA GLU A 120 -8.98 -3.91 5.09
C GLU A 120 -9.68 -3.63 3.75
N ILE A 121 -11.02 -3.68 3.68
CA ILE A 121 -11.80 -3.32 2.47
C ILE A 121 -11.50 -1.90 2.01
N LEU A 122 -11.27 -0.94 2.93
CA LEU A 122 -10.89 0.43 2.56
C LEU A 122 -9.62 0.47 1.68
N SER A 123 -8.67 -0.44 1.94
CA SER A 123 -7.44 -0.53 1.15
C SER A 123 -7.63 -1.22 -0.21
N GLY A 124 -8.74 -1.95 -0.38
CA GLY A 124 -9.11 -2.60 -1.64
C GLY A 124 -9.92 -1.70 -2.59
N ILE A 125 -10.41 -0.55 -2.11
CA ILE A 125 -11.11 0.42 -2.96
C ILE A 125 -10.08 1.22 -3.76
N PRO A 126 -10.21 1.30 -5.09
CA PRO A 126 -9.31 2.08 -5.95
C PRO A 126 -9.16 3.54 -5.51
N SER A 127 -7.99 4.13 -5.74
CA SER A 127 -7.70 5.53 -5.36
C SER A 127 -8.55 6.54 -6.14
N VAL A 128 -8.90 6.23 -7.39
CA VAL A 128 -9.78 7.09 -8.20
C VAL A 128 -11.20 7.17 -7.62
N VAL A 129 -11.68 6.10 -6.98
CA VAL A 129 -13.01 6.06 -6.32
C VAL A 129 -13.03 6.96 -5.09
N HIS A 130 -11.94 6.95 -4.34
CA HIS A 130 -11.70 7.84 -3.23
C HIS A 130 -11.64 9.32 -3.67
N GLY A 131 -10.96 9.62 -4.77
CA GLY A 131 -10.93 10.97 -5.35
C GLY A 131 -12.30 11.44 -5.86
N PHE A 132 -13.05 10.57 -6.53
CA PHE A 132 -14.42 10.84 -6.94
C PHE A 132 -15.34 11.15 -5.74
N PHE A 133 -15.23 10.34 -4.67
CA PHE A 133 -15.96 10.58 -3.42
C PHE A 133 -15.59 11.92 -2.78
N ALA A 134 -14.32 12.32 -2.84
CA ALA A 134 -13.88 13.62 -2.39
C ALA A 134 -14.65 14.75 -3.08
N LEU A 135 -14.73 14.70 -4.41
CA LEU A 135 -15.35 15.75 -5.22
C LEU A 135 -16.88 15.83 -5.07
N LEU A 136 -17.55 14.69 -4.94
CA LEU A 136 -19.02 14.68 -4.84
C LEU A 136 -19.56 14.92 -3.43
N VAL A 137 -18.81 14.56 -2.39
CA VAL A 137 -19.34 14.54 -1.02
C VAL A 137 -18.53 15.44 -0.10
N ILE A 138 -17.22 15.27 -0.06
CA ILE A 138 -16.37 15.93 0.93
C ILE A 138 -16.15 17.41 0.57
N SER A 139 -15.70 17.70 -0.64
CA SER A 139 -15.45 19.07 -1.11
C SER A 139 -16.70 19.97 -0.99
N PRO A 140 -17.89 19.55 -1.45
CA PRO A 140 -19.11 20.34 -1.25
C PRO A 140 -19.44 20.55 0.23
N PHE A 141 -19.30 19.51 1.07
CA PHE A 141 -19.51 19.61 2.50
C PHE A 141 -18.57 20.65 3.14
N ILE A 142 -17.27 20.56 2.87
CA ILE A 142 -16.30 21.50 3.44
C ILE A 142 -16.56 22.92 2.92
N ARG A 143 -16.88 23.08 1.64
CA ARG A 143 -17.23 24.38 1.06
C ARG A 143 -18.45 25.00 1.74
N THR A 144 -19.51 24.23 1.98
CA THR A 144 -20.74 24.74 2.61
C THR A 144 -20.53 25.18 4.07
N TYR A 145 -19.71 24.47 4.83
CA TYR A 145 -19.55 24.73 6.28
C TYR A 145 -18.31 25.54 6.66
N PHE A 146 -17.28 25.58 5.80
CA PHE A 146 -15.98 26.18 6.11
C PHE A 146 -15.47 27.16 5.04
N ASP A 147 -16.32 27.57 4.10
CA ASP A 147 -15.99 28.53 3.02
C ASP A 147 -14.72 28.16 2.22
N ALA A 148 -14.54 26.86 1.99
CA ALA A 148 -13.38 26.34 1.27
C ALA A 148 -13.51 26.47 -0.26
N SER A 149 -12.36 26.45 -0.93
CA SER A 149 -12.28 26.30 -2.38
C SER A 149 -12.87 24.94 -2.82
N TYR A 150 -13.38 24.85 -4.05
CA TYR A 150 -13.98 23.61 -4.56
C TYR A 150 -12.98 22.45 -4.54
N PHE A 151 -11.78 22.68 -5.08
CA PHE A 151 -10.60 21.87 -4.81
C PHE A 151 -9.92 22.40 -3.55
N ASN A 152 -9.61 21.53 -2.59
CA ASN A 152 -8.99 21.94 -1.33
C ASN A 152 -8.18 20.81 -0.72
N ALA A 153 -7.09 21.16 -0.03
CA ALA A 153 -6.22 20.18 0.61
C ALA A 153 -6.93 19.39 1.73
N ALA A 154 -7.93 19.96 2.41
CA ALA A 154 -8.69 19.31 3.48
C ALA A 154 -9.44 18.07 2.98
N SER A 155 -10.04 18.13 1.80
CA SER A 155 -10.72 17.00 1.18
C SER A 155 -9.72 15.88 0.86
N ALA A 156 -8.55 16.24 0.31
CA ALA A 156 -7.48 15.29 0.08
C ALA A 156 -6.94 14.68 1.39
N ILE A 157 -6.77 15.48 2.46
CA ILE A 157 -6.33 15.02 3.79
C ILE A 157 -7.26 13.93 4.33
N ILE A 158 -8.58 14.15 4.30
CA ILE A 158 -9.57 13.21 4.82
C ILE A 158 -9.52 11.90 4.03
N VAL A 159 -9.47 11.99 2.71
CA VAL A 159 -9.46 10.82 1.83
C VAL A 159 -8.17 10.03 1.97
N VAL A 160 -7.00 10.69 1.92
CA VAL A 160 -5.71 10.04 2.12
C VAL A 160 -5.63 9.42 3.52
N ALA A 161 -6.19 10.07 4.56
CA ALA A 161 -6.26 9.49 5.90
C ALA A 161 -7.04 8.17 5.91
N ALA A 162 -8.21 8.12 5.25
CA ALA A 162 -9.00 6.90 5.13
C ALA A 162 -8.26 5.79 4.36
N MET A 163 -7.46 6.14 3.35
CA MET A 163 -6.69 5.18 2.55
C MET A 163 -5.49 4.60 3.28
N ILE A 164 -4.79 5.39 4.11
CA ILE A 164 -3.62 4.91 4.88
C ILE A 164 -4.01 4.31 6.23
N LEU A 165 -5.24 4.54 6.70
CA LEU A 165 -5.75 3.99 7.96
C LEU A 165 -5.60 2.46 8.05
N PRO A 166 -5.98 1.64 7.05
CA PRO A 166 -5.85 0.17 7.12
C PRO A 166 -4.40 -0.30 7.23
N ILE A 167 -3.45 0.43 6.61
CA ILE A 167 -2.02 0.13 6.70
C ILE A 167 -1.56 0.28 8.15
N ILE A 168 -1.93 1.38 8.80
CA ILE A 168 -1.60 1.64 10.20
C ILE A 168 -2.29 0.61 11.10
N VAL A 169 -3.57 0.30 10.88
CA VAL A 169 -4.33 -0.67 11.68
C VAL A 169 -3.72 -2.07 11.59
N SER A 170 -3.49 -2.60 10.38
CA SER A 170 -3.07 -3.99 10.20
C SER A 170 -1.66 -4.23 10.74
N ILE A 171 -0.70 -3.37 10.37
CA ILE A 171 0.70 -3.55 10.77
C ILE A 171 0.86 -3.29 12.28
N SER A 172 0.10 -2.35 12.85
CA SER A 172 0.12 -2.12 14.30
C SER A 172 -0.55 -3.27 15.07
N ASP A 173 -1.65 -3.86 14.58
CA ASP A 173 -2.28 -5.06 15.18
C ASP A 173 -1.28 -6.21 15.25
N ASP A 174 -0.56 -6.47 14.16
CA ASP A 174 0.44 -7.53 14.08
C ASP A 174 1.64 -7.26 15.02
N ALA A 175 2.11 -6.01 15.06
CA ALA A 175 3.17 -5.60 15.99
C ALA A 175 2.78 -5.75 17.46
N ILE A 176 1.54 -5.42 17.81
CA ILE A 176 1.01 -5.57 19.17
C ILE A 176 0.87 -7.05 19.53
N ARG A 177 0.33 -7.87 18.62
CA ARG A 177 0.13 -9.32 18.82
C ARG A 177 1.44 -10.10 18.91
N ALA A 178 2.52 -9.60 18.29
CA ALA A 178 3.85 -10.20 18.39
C ALA A 178 4.46 -10.11 19.80
N ILE A 179 3.92 -9.26 20.69
CA ILE A 179 4.38 -9.19 22.07
C ILE A 179 4.05 -10.53 22.79
N PRO A 180 4.96 -11.11 23.59
CA PRO A 180 4.73 -12.36 24.30
C PRO A 180 3.53 -12.29 25.27
N ARG A 181 2.82 -13.41 25.48
CA ARG A 181 1.65 -13.46 26.36
C ARG A 181 2.03 -13.33 27.83
N GLU A 182 3.22 -13.82 28.19
CA GLU A 182 3.78 -13.78 29.53
C GLU A 182 3.90 -12.34 30.05
N MET A 183 4.20 -11.38 29.17
CA MET A 183 4.23 -9.97 29.55
C MET A 183 2.86 -9.41 29.93
N ARG A 184 1.79 -9.88 29.27
CA ARG A 184 0.41 -9.48 29.56
C ARG A 184 -0.07 -10.10 30.86
N GLU A 185 0.15 -11.40 31.01
CA GLU A 185 -0.24 -12.16 32.20
C GLU A 185 0.49 -11.66 33.45
N ALA A 186 1.78 -11.35 33.36
CA ALA A 186 2.53 -10.76 34.46
C ALA A 186 1.97 -9.39 34.89
N SER A 187 1.60 -8.52 33.95
CA SER A 187 0.99 -7.23 34.25
C SER A 187 -0.36 -7.39 34.97
N LEU A 188 -1.22 -8.28 34.45
CA LEU A 188 -2.52 -8.56 35.05
C LEU A 188 -2.39 -9.21 36.45
N ALA A 189 -1.42 -10.10 36.64
CA ALA A 189 -1.14 -10.74 37.93
C ALA A 189 -0.70 -9.73 39.01
N LEU A 190 -0.09 -8.61 38.62
CA LEU A 190 0.24 -7.49 39.51
C LEU A 190 -0.98 -6.58 39.83
N GLY A 191 -2.20 -6.98 39.42
CA GLY A 191 -3.42 -6.22 39.64
C GLY A 191 -3.62 -5.05 38.67
N ALA A 192 -2.93 -5.06 37.52
CA ALA A 192 -3.20 -4.10 36.46
C ALA A 192 -4.53 -4.41 35.75
N THR A 193 -5.23 -3.37 35.33
CA THR A 193 -6.40 -3.49 34.44
C THR A 193 -5.97 -3.87 33.02
N ARG A 194 -6.92 -4.30 32.18
CA ARG A 194 -6.61 -4.59 30.77
C ARG A 194 -6.16 -3.33 30.03
N TRP A 195 -6.76 -2.18 30.37
CA TRP A 195 -6.33 -0.89 29.84
C TRP A 195 -4.92 -0.50 30.27
N GLU A 196 -4.55 -0.67 31.54
CA GLU A 196 -3.18 -0.37 31.99
C GLU A 196 -2.16 -1.32 31.36
N THR A 197 -2.50 -2.59 31.22
CA THR A 197 -1.66 -3.57 30.52
C THR A 197 -1.47 -3.18 29.05
N ALA A 198 -2.57 -2.84 28.35
CA ALA A 198 -2.54 -2.41 26.96
C ALA A 198 -1.72 -1.12 26.77
N SER A 199 -1.97 -0.08 27.57
CA SER A 199 -1.38 1.25 27.40
C SER A 199 0.04 1.40 27.97
N ARG A 200 0.37 0.71 29.07
CA ARG A 200 1.64 0.90 29.78
C ARG A 200 2.67 -0.22 29.54
N VAL A 201 2.23 -1.40 29.10
CA VAL A 201 3.12 -2.54 28.86
C VAL A 201 3.18 -2.86 27.37
N VAL A 202 2.03 -3.13 26.77
CA VAL A 202 1.95 -3.64 25.40
C VAL A 202 2.28 -2.55 24.38
N LEU A 203 1.63 -1.39 24.45
CA LEU A 203 1.83 -0.30 23.50
C LEU A 203 3.29 0.20 23.47
N PRO A 204 3.97 0.43 24.62
CA PRO A 204 5.39 0.82 24.62
C PRO A 204 6.33 -0.29 24.12
N ALA A 205 5.98 -1.56 24.35
CA ALA A 205 6.74 -2.69 23.83
C ALA A 205 6.63 -2.78 22.30
N ALA A 206 5.43 -2.55 21.75
CA ALA A 206 5.13 -2.59 20.32
C ALA A 206 5.59 -1.34 19.53
N ARG A 207 6.11 -0.31 20.21
CA ARG A 207 6.42 1.01 19.61
C ARG A 207 7.21 0.95 18.30
N SER A 208 8.16 0.03 18.15
CA SER A 208 8.99 -0.05 16.94
C SER A 208 8.20 -0.53 15.72
N GLY A 209 7.24 -1.44 15.92
CA GLY A 209 6.35 -1.87 14.84
C GLY A 209 5.32 -0.79 14.49
N ILE A 210 4.84 -0.05 15.50
CA ILE A 210 3.94 1.09 15.28
C ILE A 210 4.66 2.24 14.54
N VAL A 211 5.90 2.57 14.91
CA VAL A 211 6.67 3.58 14.15
C VAL A 211 6.90 3.11 12.72
N ALA A 212 7.20 1.83 12.50
CA ALA A 212 7.35 1.29 11.15
C ALA A 212 6.06 1.36 10.33
N SER A 213 4.89 1.08 10.92
CA SER A 213 3.59 1.21 10.24
C SER A 213 3.28 2.65 9.84
N VAL A 214 3.58 3.61 10.72
CA VAL A 214 3.41 5.04 10.46
C VAL A 214 4.35 5.53 9.36
N LEU A 215 5.62 5.12 9.36
CA LEU A 215 6.57 5.51 8.30
C LEU A 215 6.20 4.89 6.95
N LEU A 216 5.67 3.66 6.93
CA LEU A 216 5.16 3.05 5.70
C LEU A 216 3.90 3.77 5.20
N ALA A 217 3.00 4.15 6.10
CA ALA A 217 1.83 4.95 5.78
C ALA A 217 2.21 6.34 5.23
N LEU A 218 3.26 6.98 5.78
CA LEU A 218 3.82 8.22 5.25
C LEU A 218 4.31 8.06 3.81
N ALA A 219 5.10 7.01 3.54
CA ALA A 219 5.59 6.74 2.18
C ALA A 219 4.44 6.57 1.19
N ARG A 220 3.36 5.90 1.61
CA ARG A 220 2.14 5.76 0.79
C ARG A 220 1.38 7.08 0.62
N ALA A 221 1.25 7.88 1.67
CA ALA A 221 0.53 9.16 1.63
C ALA A 221 1.19 10.17 0.69
N VAL A 222 2.53 10.26 0.71
CA VAL A 222 3.30 11.14 -0.18
C VAL A 222 3.20 10.69 -1.64
N GLY A 223 3.12 9.39 -1.88
CA GLY A 223 2.97 8.80 -3.21
C GLY A 223 1.52 8.73 -3.73
N GLU A 224 0.53 9.20 -2.96
CA GLU A 224 -0.87 9.13 -3.38
C GLU A 224 -1.13 10.13 -4.50
N THR A 225 -1.68 9.64 -5.61
CA THR A 225 -1.73 10.40 -6.87
C THR A 225 -3.14 10.73 -7.27
N MET A 226 -4.01 9.74 -7.47
CA MET A 226 -5.31 9.97 -8.12
C MET A 226 -6.32 10.62 -7.18
N ALA A 227 -6.38 10.16 -5.93
CA ALA A 227 -7.25 10.78 -4.93
C ALA A 227 -6.86 12.25 -4.72
N VAL A 228 -5.56 12.53 -4.66
CA VAL A 228 -5.01 13.87 -4.46
C VAL A 228 -5.23 14.77 -5.66
N THR A 229 -4.96 14.29 -6.89
CA THR A 229 -5.16 15.06 -8.12
C THR A 229 -6.62 15.47 -8.30
N LEU A 230 -7.56 14.60 -7.91
CA LEU A 230 -8.99 14.90 -7.98
C LEU A 230 -9.46 15.83 -6.85
N ALA A 231 -8.92 15.71 -5.64
CA ALA A 231 -9.42 16.43 -4.46
C ALA A 231 -8.71 17.76 -4.17
N ALA A 232 -7.37 17.78 -4.28
CA ALA A 232 -6.53 18.90 -3.85
C ALA A 232 -6.43 20.01 -4.89
N GLY A 233 -6.49 19.65 -6.18
CA GLY A 233 -6.42 20.56 -7.33
C GLY A 233 -5.09 20.57 -8.07
N SER A 234 -4.87 21.63 -8.84
CA SER A 234 -3.76 21.77 -9.79
C SER A 234 -3.01 23.11 -9.70
N VAL A 235 -3.41 23.99 -8.78
CA VAL A 235 -2.75 25.28 -8.56
C VAL A 235 -1.62 25.13 -7.55
N ALA A 236 -0.39 25.41 -7.98
CA ALA A 236 0.78 25.41 -7.11
C ALA A 236 0.93 26.74 -6.36
N SER A 237 0.90 26.68 -5.04
CA SER A 237 1.01 27.84 -4.15
C SER A 237 1.76 27.46 -2.87
N LEU A 238 2.55 28.38 -2.33
CA LEU A 238 3.29 28.16 -1.08
C LEU A 238 2.46 28.58 0.13
N HIS A 239 1.61 27.69 0.63
CA HIS A 239 0.88 27.87 1.89
C HIS A 239 0.56 26.54 2.58
N LEU A 240 0.09 26.63 3.83
CA LEU A 240 -0.35 25.49 4.66
C LEU A 240 -1.84 25.54 5.02
N ASP A 241 -2.62 26.44 4.40
CA ASP A 241 -4.07 26.51 4.59
C ASP A 241 -4.77 25.29 3.95
N PRO A 242 -5.45 24.42 4.73
CA PRO A 242 -6.09 23.23 4.20
C PRO A 242 -7.37 23.54 3.42
N LEU A 243 -7.97 24.73 3.57
CA LEU A 243 -9.23 25.10 2.91
C LEU A 243 -9.02 25.61 1.48
N ARG A 244 -7.77 25.75 1.06
CA ARG A 244 -7.37 26.23 -0.27
C ARG A 244 -6.87 25.11 -1.16
N GLU A 245 -6.93 25.36 -2.46
CA GLU A 245 -6.38 24.50 -3.50
C GLU A 245 -4.85 24.39 -3.38
N VAL A 246 -4.29 23.20 -3.58
CA VAL A 246 -2.84 22.97 -3.63
C VAL A 246 -2.51 21.94 -4.71
N GLN A 247 -1.31 22.05 -5.28
CA GLN A 247 -0.75 21.04 -6.18
C GLN A 247 0.35 20.25 -5.47
N THR A 248 0.28 18.92 -5.51
CA THR A 248 1.34 18.04 -4.99
C THR A 248 2.34 17.63 -6.08
N LEU A 249 3.46 17.04 -5.68
CA LEU A 249 4.42 16.43 -6.63
C LEU A 249 3.71 15.41 -7.54
N THR A 250 2.86 14.56 -6.96
CA THR A 250 2.10 13.54 -7.70
C THR A 250 1.06 14.15 -8.63
N ALA A 251 0.35 15.20 -8.20
CA ALA A 251 -0.66 15.88 -9.02
C ALA A 251 -0.02 16.63 -10.19
N TYR A 252 1.17 17.21 -10.02
CA TYR A 252 1.92 17.80 -11.12
C TYR A 252 2.33 16.76 -12.16
N ILE A 253 2.92 15.64 -11.73
CA ILE A 253 3.29 14.55 -12.65
C ILE A 253 2.03 14.01 -13.38
N ALA A 254 0.91 13.88 -12.68
CA ALA A 254 -0.36 13.50 -13.30
C ALA A 254 -0.86 14.52 -14.33
N GLN A 255 -0.69 15.83 -14.08
CA GLN A 255 -1.04 16.89 -15.02
C GLN A 255 -0.17 16.86 -16.29
N VAL A 256 1.11 16.50 -16.15
CA VAL A 256 1.98 16.24 -17.31
C VAL A 256 1.45 15.03 -18.11
N ALA A 257 1.04 13.97 -17.41
CA ALA A 257 0.51 12.76 -18.04
C ALA A 257 -0.77 12.98 -18.84
N THR A 258 -1.62 13.93 -18.43
CA THR A 258 -2.89 14.21 -19.09
C THR A 258 -2.73 15.06 -20.35
N GLY A 259 -1.53 15.59 -20.62
CA GLY A 259 -1.30 16.52 -21.72
C GLY A 259 -1.84 17.92 -21.47
N ASP A 260 -2.23 18.24 -20.22
CA ASP A 260 -2.65 19.60 -19.82
C ASP A 260 -1.46 20.59 -19.85
N ILE A 261 -0.23 20.06 -19.82
CA ILE A 261 1.02 20.79 -19.98
C ILE A 261 1.57 20.52 -21.40
N PRO A 262 1.81 21.57 -22.21
CA PRO A 262 2.41 21.41 -23.53
C PRO A 262 3.80 20.75 -23.48
N PRO A 263 4.21 20.01 -24.54
CA PRO A 263 5.56 19.49 -24.65
C PRO A 263 6.61 20.60 -24.55
N GLY A 264 7.71 20.33 -23.86
CA GLY A 264 8.81 21.27 -23.61
C GLY A 264 9.34 21.16 -22.19
N THR A 265 10.05 22.18 -21.72
CA THR A 265 10.74 22.20 -20.42
C THR A 265 9.82 21.94 -19.22
N ALA A 266 8.55 22.34 -19.31
CA ALA A 266 7.53 22.02 -18.31
C ALA A 266 7.19 20.52 -18.24
N THR A 267 7.18 19.82 -19.38
CA THR A 267 7.02 18.37 -19.39
C THR A 267 8.26 17.69 -18.79
N ASP A 268 9.45 18.19 -19.13
CA ASP A 268 10.73 17.65 -18.64
C ASP A 268 10.89 17.85 -17.13
N ALA A 269 10.38 18.97 -16.60
CA ALA A 269 10.27 19.22 -15.16
C ALA A 269 9.50 18.11 -14.42
N GLY A 270 8.57 17.42 -15.09
CA GLY A 270 7.87 16.25 -14.57
C GLY A 270 8.81 15.12 -14.13
N PHE A 271 9.92 14.91 -14.84
CA PHE A 271 10.93 13.91 -14.47
C PHE A 271 11.75 14.34 -13.25
N ALA A 272 12.13 15.63 -13.15
CA ALA A 272 12.82 16.16 -11.98
C ALA A 272 11.93 16.13 -10.70
N VAL A 273 10.64 16.44 -10.86
CA VAL A 273 9.62 16.27 -9.80
C VAL A 273 9.47 14.80 -9.44
N GLY A 274 9.45 13.90 -10.42
CA GLY A 274 9.46 12.45 -10.24
C GLY A 274 10.68 11.93 -9.49
N ALA A 275 11.88 12.44 -9.79
CA ALA A 275 13.12 12.12 -9.09
C ALA A 275 13.06 12.59 -7.62
N THR A 276 12.55 13.80 -7.38
CA THR A 276 12.32 14.32 -6.02
C THR A 276 11.37 13.41 -5.24
N LEU A 277 10.24 13.03 -5.83
CA LEU A 277 9.26 12.12 -5.24
C LEU A 277 9.87 10.74 -4.95
N PHE A 278 10.65 10.19 -5.89
CA PHE A 278 11.36 8.92 -5.71
C PHE A 278 12.32 8.97 -4.53
N ILE A 279 13.14 10.02 -4.42
CA ILE A 279 14.11 10.19 -3.32
C ILE A 279 13.39 10.30 -1.97
N LEU A 280 12.32 11.09 -1.90
CA LEU A 280 11.53 11.25 -0.67
C LEU A 280 10.92 9.92 -0.20
N THR A 281 10.26 9.20 -1.11
CA THR A 281 9.59 7.93 -0.79
C THR A 281 10.58 6.80 -0.50
N TYR A 282 11.68 6.72 -1.26
CA TYR A 282 12.76 5.78 -1.00
C TYR A 282 13.40 6.02 0.38
N THR A 283 13.62 7.29 0.75
CA THR A 283 14.16 7.66 2.07
C THR A 283 13.19 7.27 3.19
N ALA A 284 11.89 7.58 3.06
CA ALA A 284 10.88 7.19 4.04
C ALA A 284 10.80 5.66 4.22
N ASN A 285 10.84 4.90 3.11
CA ASN A 285 10.78 3.44 3.14
C ASN A 285 12.02 2.82 3.79
N THR A 286 13.22 3.29 3.42
CA THR A 286 14.48 2.77 4.01
C THR A 286 14.56 3.06 5.52
N LEU A 287 14.07 4.21 5.97
CA LEU A 287 13.94 4.53 7.39
C LEU A 287 12.93 3.60 8.10
N ALA A 288 11.79 3.32 7.47
CA ALA A 288 10.78 2.39 8.00
C ALA A 288 11.36 0.99 8.25
N ILE A 289 12.08 0.44 7.24
CA ILE A 289 12.73 -0.87 7.33
C ILE A 289 13.83 -0.86 8.41
N GLY A 290 14.62 0.21 8.47
CA GLY A 290 15.68 0.38 9.46
C GLY A 290 15.18 0.41 10.90
N ALA A 291 14.03 1.06 11.14
CA ALA A 291 13.41 1.17 12.47
C ALA A 291 13.03 -0.19 13.07
N THR A 292 12.56 -1.13 12.23
CA THR A 292 12.15 -2.48 12.62
C THR A 292 13.36 -3.35 13.01
N LYS A 293 14.48 -3.24 12.30
CA LYS A 293 15.65 -4.11 12.46
C LYS A 293 16.47 -3.80 13.72
N LYS A 294 16.49 -2.54 14.18
CA LYS A 294 17.35 -2.05 15.28
C LYS A 294 17.05 -2.66 16.67
N ARG A 295 15.97 -3.44 16.85
CA ARG A 295 15.59 -4.03 18.16
C ARG A 295 15.70 -5.55 18.28
N LEU A 296 15.66 -6.32 17.19
CA LEU A 296 15.94 -7.77 17.23
C LEU A 296 17.41 -8.07 17.63
N GLY A 297 18.31 -7.10 17.47
CA GLY A 297 19.73 -7.21 17.86
C GLY A 297 20.06 -6.79 19.29
N ARG A 298 19.09 -6.48 20.16
CA ARG A 298 19.39 -6.08 21.55
C ARG A 298 19.76 -7.34 22.35
N LYS A 299 21.06 -7.65 22.40
CA LYS A 299 21.64 -8.81 23.12
C LYS A 299 20.96 -9.01 24.49
N PRO A 300 20.54 -10.24 24.85
CA PRO A 300 19.80 -10.56 26.08
C PRO A 300 20.51 -10.11 27.38
N GLY A 301 21.83 -9.83 27.33
CA GLY A 301 22.63 -9.43 28.49
C GLY A 301 22.22 -8.12 29.18
N LYS A 302 21.63 -7.13 28.48
CA LYS A 302 21.16 -5.88 29.14
C LYS A 302 19.84 -6.08 29.90
N LEU A 303 18.98 -7.00 29.44
CA LEU A 303 17.74 -7.34 30.14
C LEU A 303 18.03 -8.16 31.40
N SER A 304 18.97 -9.12 31.31
CA SER A 304 19.44 -9.93 32.44
C SER A 304 20.01 -9.07 33.58
N LYS A 305 20.83 -8.06 33.29
CA LYS A 305 21.34 -7.13 34.32
C LYS A 305 20.23 -6.31 34.99
N SER A 306 19.24 -5.85 34.21
CA SER A 306 18.10 -5.08 34.76
C SER A 306 17.19 -5.95 35.63
N LEU A 307 16.94 -7.20 35.22
CA LEU A 307 16.17 -8.19 35.98
C LEU A 307 16.90 -8.59 37.27
N GLY A 308 18.23 -8.72 37.24
CA GLY A 308 19.05 -8.97 38.42
C GLY A 308 18.95 -7.85 39.47
N ASN A 309 18.98 -6.58 39.04
CA ASN A 309 18.85 -5.43 39.94
C ASN A 309 17.43 -5.32 40.54
N LEU A 310 16.39 -5.59 39.75
CA LEU A 310 15.00 -5.63 40.24
C LEU A 310 14.78 -6.77 41.23
N SER A 311 15.35 -7.95 40.96
CA SER A 311 15.28 -9.11 41.87
C SER A 311 15.96 -8.84 43.22
N ARG A 312 17.08 -8.11 43.24
CA ARG A 312 17.73 -7.70 44.50
C ARG A 312 16.86 -6.70 45.28
N LYS A 313 16.26 -5.72 44.58
CA LYS A 313 15.39 -4.71 45.20
C LYS A 313 14.08 -5.32 45.73
N ALA A 314 13.50 -6.28 45.01
CA ALA A 314 12.35 -7.04 45.48
C ALA A 314 12.71 -7.90 46.69
N ARG A 315 13.88 -8.58 46.68
CA ARG A 315 14.36 -9.33 47.85
C ARG A 315 14.60 -8.44 49.07
N SER A 316 15.16 -7.25 48.90
CA SER A 316 15.38 -6.32 50.03
C SER A 316 14.07 -5.81 50.62
N VAL A 317 13.04 -5.62 49.78
CA VAL A 317 11.70 -5.23 50.23
C VAL A 317 11.01 -6.39 50.95
N ILE A 318 11.06 -7.61 50.39
CA ILE A 318 10.49 -8.80 51.03
C ILE A 318 11.20 -9.11 52.36
N SER A 319 12.53 -8.94 52.44
CA SER A 319 13.25 -9.10 53.70
C SER A 319 12.89 -8.03 54.74
N SER A 320 12.53 -6.81 54.31
CA SER A 320 12.01 -5.78 55.23
C SER A 320 10.61 -6.09 55.75
N PHE A 321 9.83 -6.94 55.07
CA PHE A 321 8.56 -7.46 55.59
C PHE A 321 8.72 -8.68 56.52
N SER A 322 9.90 -9.31 56.54
CA SER A 322 10.20 -10.47 57.38
C SER A 322 10.62 -10.08 58.81
N ASN A 323 11.09 -8.85 59.03
CA ASN A 323 11.40 -8.34 60.35
C ASN A 323 10.17 -7.58 60.85
N GLY A 324 9.43 -8.24 61.73
CA GLY A 324 8.13 -7.80 62.22
C GLY A 324 8.14 -6.37 62.77
N ASP A 325 7.32 -5.53 62.14
CA ASP A 325 6.28 -4.73 62.81
C ASP A 325 5.44 -4.11 61.68
N ILE A 326 4.23 -4.64 61.48
CA ILE A 326 3.24 -4.03 60.59
C ILE A 326 2.27 -3.26 61.49
N PRO A 327 2.41 -1.93 61.65
CA PRO A 327 1.52 -1.16 62.50
C PRO A 327 0.15 -1.07 61.81
N GLY A 328 -0.90 -1.50 62.50
CA GLY A 328 -2.28 -1.29 62.08
C GLY A 328 -2.71 -2.17 60.90
N ARG A 329 -3.22 -3.38 61.18
CA ARG A 329 -4.10 -4.09 60.25
C ARG A 329 -5.38 -3.27 60.09
N ALA A 330 -5.38 -2.29 59.18
CA ALA A 330 -6.61 -1.97 58.47
C ALA A 330 -7.03 -3.27 57.79
N GLN A 331 -8.15 -3.83 58.24
CA GLN A 331 -8.78 -5.01 57.68
C GLN A 331 -9.33 -4.62 56.30
N VAL A 332 -8.43 -4.39 55.35
CA VAL A 332 -8.78 -4.16 53.94
C VAL A 332 -9.21 -5.53 53.44
N ASP A 333 -10.52 -5.72 53.31
CA ASP A 333 -11.07 -6.90 52.65
C ASP A 333 -10.45 -6.97 51.24
N PRO A 334 -9.57 -7.96 50.95
CA PRO A 334 -8.83 -8.05 49.69
C PRO A 334 -9.75 -8.19 48.48
N LEU A 335 -11.02 -8.56 48.70
CA LEU A 335 -12.03 -8.79 47.67
C LEU A 335 -12.95 -7.57 47.48
N SER A 336 -12.93 -6.60 48.40
CA SER A 336 -13.71 -5.38 48.26
C SER A 336 -12.94 -4.37 47.39
N PRO A 337 -13.50 -3.93 46.24
CA PRO A 337 -12.80 -2.99 45.38
C PRO A 337 -12.72 -1.62 46.07
N ASN A 338 -11.50 -1.16 46.34
CA ASN A 338 -11.28 0.19 46.88
C ASN A 338 -11.69 1.26 45.85
N SER A 339 -11.90 2.49 46.32
CA SER A 339 -12.34 3.63 45.47
C SER A 339 -11.39 3.90 44.29
N THR A 340 -10.11 3.60 44.44
CA THR A 340 -9.08 3.63 43.41
C THR A 340 -9.30 2.57 42.32
N ASP A 341 -9.66 1.35 42.69
CA ASP A 341 -9.92 0.26 41.74
C ASP A 341 -11.20 0.49 40.96
N LEU A 342 -12.23 1.07 41.58
CA LEU A 342 -13.45 1.50 40.90
C LEU A 342 -13.16 2.61 39.87
N LYS A 343 -12.30 3.59 40.20
CA LYS A 343 -11.85 4.62 39.25
C LYS A 343 -11.07 4.01 38.08
N ARG A 344 -10.16 3.06 38.36
CA ARG A 344 -9.38 2.35 37.33
C ARG A 344 -10.28 1.54 36.39
N ARG A 345 -11.28 0.82 36.92
CA ARG A 345 -12.26 0.08 36.12
C ARG A 345 -13.18 0.98 35.30
N ARG A 346 -13.64 2.11 35.86
CA ARG A 346 -14.40 3.12 35.09
C ARG A 346 -13.57 3.68 33.94
N SER A 347 -12.31 4.00 34.21
CA SER A 347 -11.35 4.46 33.19
C SER A 347 -11.19 3.42 32.07
N GLU A 348 -11.04 2.13 32.39
CA GLU A 348 -10.97 1.06 31.39
C GLU A 348 -12.21 1.06 30.47
N VAL A 349 -13.42 1.16 31.01
CA VAL A 349 -14.64 1.14 30.19
C VAL A 349 -14.71 2.34 29.24
N ILE A 350 -14.34 3.52 29.72
CA ILE A 350 -14.31 4.75 28.92
C ILE A 350 -13.29 4.62 27.78
N TRP A 351 -12.05 4.26 28.10
CA TRP A 351 -10.99 4.13 27.10
C TRP A 351 -11.29 3.04 26.10
N ARG A 352 -11.80 1.88 26.54
CA ARG A 352 -12.21 0.79 25.65
C ARG A 352 -13.28 1.23 24.65
N ARG A 353 -14.26 2.03 25.09
CA ARG A 353 -15.30 2.59 24.20
C ARG A 353 -14.71 3.61 23.24
N LEU A 354 -13.83 4.50 23.71
CA LEU A 354 -13.20 5.53 22.90
C LEU A 354 -12.27 4.96 21.82
N ILE A 355 -11.42 3.98 22.14
CA ILE A 355 -10.59 3.34 21.12
C ILE A 355 -11.44 2.48 20.17
N GLY A 356 -12.53 1.88 20.65
CA GLY A 356 -13.45 1.11 19.81
C GLY A 356 -14.22 1.97 18.81
N SER A 357 -14.52 3.24 19.13
CA SER A 357 -15.21 4.13 18.20
C SER A 357 -14.36 4.53 16.99
N SER A 358 -13.03 4.42 17.06
CA SER A 358 -12.15 4.66 15.90
C SER A 358 -12.45 3.71 14.73
N LEU A 359 -12.85 2.47 15.00
CA LEU A 359 -13.28 1.51 13.97
C LEU A 359 -14.61 1.92 13.33
N LEU A 360 -15.53 2.48 14.13
CA LEU A 360 -16.81 2.97 13.62
C LEU A 360 -16.63 4.16 12.67
N LEU A 361 -15.63 5.02 12.91
CA LEU A 361 -15.32 6.12 12.00
C LEU A 361 -14.83 5.60 10.64
N GLY A 362 -13.92 4.62 10.62
CA GLY A 362 -13.46 4.00 9.36
C GLY A 362 -14.59 3.28 8.62
N MET A 363 -15.42 2.53 9.34
CA MET A 363 -16.60 1.87 8.77
C MET A 363 -17.66 2.86 8.28
N GLY A 364 -17.85 3.96 9.00
CA GLY A 364 -18.76 5.04 8.61
C GLY A 364 -18.33 5.69 7.30
N PHE A 365 -17.04 6.02 7.18
CA PHE A 365 -16.45 6.52 5.92
C PHE A 365 -16.70 5.54 4.76
N LEU A 366 -16.40 4.25 4.96
CA LEU A 366 -16.63 3.20 3.95
C LEU A 366 -18.11 3.14 3.53
N THR A 367 -19.02 3.15 4.52
CA THR A 367 -20.46 3.04 4.28
C THR A 367 -20.98 4.23 3.50
N ILE A 368 -20.58 5.46 3.87
CA ILE A 368 -20.96 6.69 3.17
C ILE A 368 -20.40 6.67 1.75
N LEU A 369 -19.13 6.29 1.57
CA LEU A 369 -18.51 6.18 0.25
C LEU A 369 -19.28 5.22 -0.66
N LEU A 370 -19.53 3.99 -0.20
CA LEU A 370 -20.25 3.00 -0.99
C LEU A 370 -21.69 3.45 -1.28
N HIS A 371 -22.38 4.01 -0.29
CA HIS A 371 -23.73 4.53 -0.49
C HIS A 371 -23.77 5.65 -1.54
N SER A 372 -22.85 6.62 -1.47
CA SER A 372 -22.77 7.73 -2.42
C SER A 372 -22.49 7.26 -3.85
N VAL A 373 -21.56 6.31 -4.01
CA VAL A 373 -21.23 5.74 -5.32
C VAL A 373 -22.41 4.94 -5.89
N ILE A 374 -23.07 4.12 -5.07
CA ILE A 374 -24.26 3.36 -5.50
C ILE A 374 -25.38 4.30 -5.90
N LYS A 375 -25.66 5.32 -5.09
CA LYS A 375 -26.74 6.28 -5.35
C LYS A 375 -26.52 7.07 -6.64
N ALA A 376 -25.28 7.48 -6.90
CA ALA A 376 -24.94 8.24 -8.11
C ALA A 376 -24.83 7.35 -9.37
N GLY A 377 -24.30 6.13 -9.23
CA GLY A 377 -23.98 5.27 -10.38
C GLY A 377 -25.07 4.28 -10.78
N ALA A 378 -25.86 3.77 -9.84
CA ALA A 378 -26.83 2.70 -10.16
C ALA A 378 -27.86 3.09 -11.24
N PRO A 379 -28.38 4.34 -11.29
CA PRO A 379 -29.33 4.74 -12.33
C PRO A 379 -28.74 4.77 -13.75
N GLY A 380 -27.42 4.92 -13.89
CA GLY A 380 -26.75 5.03 -15.20
C GLY A 380 -26.30 3.68 -15.80
N ILE A 381 -26.57 2.57 -15.12
CA ILE A 381 -26.19 1.23 -15.59
C ILE A 381 -27.36 0.62 -16.36
N ASP A 382 -27.24 0.59 -17.69
CA ASP A 382 -28.10 -0.19 -18.58
C ASP A 382 -27.25 -1.00 -19.57
N LEU A 383 -27.91 -1.83 -20.39
CA LEU A 383 -27.20 -2.67 -21.36
C LEU A 383 -26.44 -1.83 -22.39
N ALA A 384 -27.02 -0.71 -22.83
CA ALA A 384 -26.41 0.21 -23.78
C ALA A 384 -25.12 0.81 -23.22
N PHE A 385 -25.12 1.29 -21.98
CA PHE A 385 -23.94 1.79 -21.30
C PHE A 385 -22.82 0.74 -21.22
N LEU A 386 -23.16 -0.53 -20.98
CA LEU A 386 -22.16 -1.60 -20.90
C LEU A 386 -21.59 -2.01 -22.26
N THR A 387 -22.33 -1.86 -23.36
CA THR A 387 -21.91 -2.33 -24.69
C THR A 387 -21.42 -1.22 -25.61
N ASP A 388 -21.96 -0.01 -25.48
CA ASP A 388 -21.70 1.09 -26.39
C ASP A 388 -20.30 1.67 -26.21
N TYR A 389 -19.92 2.48 -27.21
CA TYR A 389 -18.61 3.11 -27.28
C TYR A 389 -18.56 4.39 -26.45
N PRO A 390 -17.38 4.76 -25.91
CA PRO A 390 -17.20 6.06 -25.27
C PRO A 390 -17.53 7.20 -26.23
N SER A 391 -18.35 8.13 -25.76
CA SER A 391 -18.81 9.27 -26.53
C SER A 391 -18.53 10.60 -25.82
N SER A 392 -18.35 11.65 -26.60
CA SER A 392 -18.28 13.03 -26.12
C SER A 392 -19.66 13.60 -25.77
N ARG A 393 -20.74 12.84 -26.02
CA ARG A 393 -22.11 13.17 -25.61
C ARG A 393 -22.54 12.17 -24.54
N ALA A 394 -22.90 12.67 -23.36
CA ALA A 394 -23.18 11.82 -22.19
C ALA A 394 -24.28 10.78 -22.43
N HIS A 395 -25.38 11.14 -23.10
CA HIS A 395 -26.51 10.24 -23.34
C HIS A 395 -26.23 9.09 -24.34
N LEU A 396 -25.09 9.12 -25.05
CA LEU A 396 -24.67 8.06 -25.99
C LEU A 396 -23.38 7.37 -25.53
N ALA A 397 -22.88 7.70 -24.34
CA ALA A 397 -21.58 7.22 -23.89
C ALA A 397 -21.71 5.86 -23.21
N GLY A 398 -21.06 4.85 -23.76
CA GLY A 398 -20.86 3.56 -23.11
C GLY A 398 -19.40 3.30 -22.72
N ILE A 399 -19.16 2.16 -22.08
CA ILE A 399 -17.85 1.73 -21.58
C ILE A 399 -17.42 0.34 -22.10
N GLY A 400 -18.11 -0.24 -23.08
CA GLY A 400 -17.81 -1.60 -23.58
C GLY A 400 -16.34 -1.80 -23.99
N PRO A 401 -15.79 -0.94 -24.87
CA PRO A 401 -14.37 -0.93 -25.20
C PRO A 401 -13.42 -0.78 -24.01
N VAL A 402 -13.82 -0.03 -22.99
CA VAL A 402 -13.03 0.27 -21.80
C VAL A 402 -12.97 -0.94 -20.86
N ILE A 403 -14.08 -1.67 -20.73
CA ILE A 403 -14.14 -2.94 -19.99
C ILE A 403 -13.21 -3.96 -20.66
N LEU A 404 -13.31 -4.13 -21.99
CA LEU A 404 -12.46 -5.04 -22.74
C LEU A 404 -10.98 -4.64 -22.65
N GLY A 405 -10.68 -3.34 -22.78
CA GLY A 405 -9.32 -2.82 -22.62
C GLY A 405 -8.74 -3.13 -21.23
N SER A 406 -9.52 -2.97 -20.16
CA SER A 406 -9.12 -3.37 -18.80
C SER A 406 -8.87 -4.88 -18.66
N ILE A 407 -9.71 -5.73 -19.25
CA ILE A 407 -9.54 -7.20 -19.19
C ILE A 407 -8.27 -7.62 -19.93
N TRP A 408 -8.06 -7.14 -21.15
CA TRP A 408 -6.88 -7.42 -21.94
C TRP A 408 -5.59 -6.94 -21.26
N LEU A 409 -5.64 -5.76 -20.67
CA LEU A 409 -4.52 -5.18 -19.93
C LEU A 409 -4.11 -6.06 -18.76
N ILE A 410 -5.08 -6.54 -17.97
CA ILE A 410 -4.85 -7.48 -16.87
C ILE A 410 -4.28 -8.80 -17.37
N ALA A 411 -4.91 -9.40 -18.39
CA ALA A 411 -4.52 -10.69 -18.91
C ALA A 411 -3.06 -10.67 -19.39
N LEU A 412 -2.69 -9.64 -20.16
CA LEU A 412 -1.34 -9.47 -20.67
C LEU A 412 -0.34 -9.13 -19.56
N THR A 413 -0.74 -8.32 -18.57
CA THR A 413 0.09 -8.06 -17.37
C THR A 413 0.44 -9.36 -16.64
N MET A 414 -0.53 -10.26 -16.49
CA MET A 414 -0.33 -11.56 -15.82
C MET A 414 0.59 -12.49 -16.59
N VAL A 415 0.55 -12.47 -17.92
CA VAL A 415 1.46 -13.26 -18.77
C VAL A 415 2.92 -12.93 -18.46
N PHE A 416 3.25 -11.67 -18.18
CA PHE A 416 4.62 -11.26 -17.84
C PHE A 416 4.92 -11.36 -16.34
N ALA A 417 4.01 -10.86 -15.50
CA ALA A 417 4.26 -10.70 -14.07
C ALA A 417 4.22 -12.04 -13.30
N LEU A 418 3.34 -12.97 -13.68
CA LEU A 418 3.17 -14.22 -12.95
C LEU A 418 4.40 -15.15 -13.08
N PRO A 419 4.93 -15.45 -14.29
CA PRO A 419 6.11 -16.31 -14.39
C PRO A 419 7.35 -15.68 -13.75
N ALA A 420 7.55 -14.37 -13.90
CA ALA A 420 8.63 -13.63 -13.29
C ALA A 420 8.52 -13.62 -11.76
N GLY A 421 7.36 -13.27 -11.21
CA GLY A 421 7.14 -13.17 -9.78
C GLY A 421 7.22 -14.51 -9.06
N VAL A 422 6.56 -15.54 -9.60
CA VAL A 422 6.60 -16.90 -9.03
C VAL A 422 8.00 -17.50 -9.15
N GLY A 423 8.68 -17.31 -10.30
CA GLY A 423 10.05 -17.78 -10.49
C GLY A 423 11.02 -17.13 -9.50
N ALA A 424 10.90 -15.82 -9.29
CA ALA A 424 11.68 -15.10 -8.28
C ALA A 424 11.40 -15.59 -6.85
N ALA A 425 10.13 -15.83 -6.50
CA ALA A 425 9.75 -16.34 -5.18
C ALA A 425 10.30 -17.75 -4.92
N VAL A 426 10.21 -18.65 -5.92
CA VAL A 426 10.78 -20.00 -5.84
C VAL A 426 12.30 -19.93 -5.68
N TYR A 427 12.98 -19.07 -6.46
CA TYR A 427 14.42 -18.85 -6.33
C TYR A 427 14.78 -18.44 -4.90
N LEU A 428 14.19 -17.33 -4.45
CA LEU A 428 14.55 -16.69 -3.20
C LEU A 428 14.21 -17.56 -1.98
N THR A 429 13.13 -18.33 -2.05
CA THR A 429 12.66 -19.15 -0.91
C THR A 429 13.34 -20.51 -0.84
N GLU A 430 13.42 -21.23 -1.96
CA GLU A 430 13.80 -22.66 -1.94
C GLU A 430 15.21 -22.92 -2.48
N MET A 431 15.68 -22.11 -3.42
CA MET A 431 16.97 -22.33 -4.10
C MET A 431 18.08 -21.43 -3.56
N SER A 432 17.73 -20.29 -2.98
CA SER A 432 18.70 -19.29 -2.55
C SER A 432 19.43 -19.73 -1.28
N ARG A 433 20.76 -19.55 -1.28
CA ARG A 433 21.58 -19.63 -0.06
C ARG A 433 21.73 -18.22 0.53
N PRO A 434 21.96 -18.07 1.84
CA PRO A 434 22.27 -16.77 2.43
C PRO A 434 23.52 -16.20 1.76
N SER A 435 23.35 -15.22 0.87
CA SER A 435 24.43 -14.55 0.15
C SER A 435 24.16 -13.06 0.09
N PRO A 436 25.19 -12.21 -0.04
CA PRO A 436 25.01 -10.78 -0.24
C PRO A 436 24.13 -10.45 -1.44
N ILE A 437 24.24 -11.23 -2.52
CA ILE A 437 23.44 -11.07 -3.75
C ILE A 437 21.96 -11.33 -3.47
N ASN A 438 21.63 -12.41 -2.75
CA ASN A 438 20.24 -12.75 -2.45
C ASN A 438 19.62 -11.76 -1.46
N LEU A 439 20.44 -11.23 -0.54
CA LEU A 439 20.03 -10.14 0.34
C LEU A 439 19.78 -8.85 -0.45
N PHE A 440 20.61 -8.56 -1.46
CA PHE A 440 20.41 -7.43 -2.36
C PHE A 440 19.12 -7.58 -3.18
N LEU A 441 18.89 -8.73 -3.82
CA LEU A 441 17.66 -9.02 -4.56
C LEU A 441 16.41 -8.81 -3.71
N ARG A 442 16.38 -9.37 -2.49
CA ARG A 442 15.25 -9.18 -1.55
C ARG A 442 15.01 -7.71 -1.21
N ARG A 443 16.07 -6.94 -0.96
CA ARG A 443 15.96 -5.51 -0.68
C ARG A 443 15.45 -4.73 -1.89
N THR A 444 15.93 -5.06 -3.08
CA THR A 444 15.48 -4.42 -4.32
C THR A 444 14.00 -4.65 -4.55
N ILE A 445 13.50 -5.88 -4.35
CA ILE A 445 12.06 -6.21 -4.46
C ILE A 445 11.24 -5.41 -3.43
N GLN A 446 11.71 -5.32 -2.19
CA GLN A 446 11.06 -4.53 -1.13
C GLN A 446 11.05 -3.03 -1.43
N ASN A 447 12.15 -2.50 -1.98
CA ASN A 447 12.24 -1.10 -2.38
C ASN A 447 11.35 -0.81 -3.60
N LEU A 448 11.28 -1.73 -4.57
CA LEU A 448 10.44 -1.62 -5.75
C LEU A 448 8.95 -1.54 -5.38
N ALA A 449 8.51 -2.29 -4.35
CA ALA A 449 7.14 -2.21 -3.82
C ALA A 449 6.78 -0.84 -3.22
N ALA A 450 7.78 -0.04 -2.84
CA ALA A 450 7.59 1.28 -2.24
C ALA A 450 7.68 2.43 -3.24
N VAL A 451 7.97 2.15 -4.51
CA VAL A 451 8.04 3.16 -5.56
C VAL A 451 6.63 3.70 -5.83
N PRO A 452 6.43 5.04 -5.82
CA PRO A 452 5.16 5.65 -6.18
C PRO A 452 4.66 5.20 -7.55
N SER A 453 3.37 4.85 -7.63
CA SER A 453 2.82 4.17 -8.81
C SER A 453 2.90 5.03 -10.08
N ILE A 454 2.85 6.36 -9.96
CA ILE A 454 3.03 7.29 -11.08
C ILE A 454 4.41 7.23 -11.74
N ILE A 455 5.45 6.83 -11.00
CA ILE A 455 6.82 6.71 -11.52
C ILE A 455 6.93 5.52 -12.49
N PHE A 456 6.19 4.44 -12.25
CA PHE A 456 6.10 3.35 -13.23
C PHE A 456 5.52 3.86 -14.55
N GLY A 457 4.55 4.78 -14.51
CA GLY A 457 4.00 5.40 -15.71
C GLY A 457 5.03 6.19 -16.52
N LEU A 458 5.91 6.95 -15.86
CA LEU A 458 7.03 7.63 -16.51
C LEU A 458 7.97 6.62 -17.19
N VAL A 459 8.30 5.52 -16.52
CA VAL A 459 9.12 4.44 -17.11
C VAL A 459 8.41 3.82 -18.31
N GLY A 460 7.11 3.56 -18.20
CA GLY A 460 6.32 3.01 -19.28
C GLY A 460 6.35 3.89 -20.53
N LEU A 461 6.16 5.19 -20.36
CA LEU A 461 6.23 6.15 -21.45
C LEU A 461 7.64 6.25 -22.03
N TYR A 462 8.65 6.38 -21.18
CA TYR A 462 10.02 6.62 -21.63
C TYR A 462 10.65 5.39 -22.26
N VAL A 463 10.63 4.26 -21.55
CA VAL A 463 11.33 3.03 -21.94
C VAL A 463 10.50 2.24 -22.95
N PHE A 464 9.25 1.88 -22.62
CA PHE A 464 8.47 0.97 -23.46
C PHE A 464 7.87 1.70 -24.67
N SER A 465 7.28 2.88 -24.47
CA SER A 465 6.63 3.60 -25.56
C SER A 465 7.64 4.29 -26.49
N ARG A 466 8.57 5.10 -25.96
CA ARG A 466 9.53 5.87 -26.77
C ARG A 466 10.78 5.07 -27.16
N MET A 467 11.55 4.58 -26.18
CA MET A 467 12.85 3.96 -26.44
C MET A 467 12.74 2.64 -27.23
N LEU A 468 11.77 1.79 -26.89
CA LEU A 468 11.51 0.52 -27.61
C LEU A 468 10.50 0.66 -28.76
N GLY A 469 9.89 1.84 -28.93
CA GLY A 469 8.99 2.12 -30.04
C GLY A 469 7.64 1.40 -29.99
N PHE A 470 7.18 0.90 -28.82
CA PHE A 470 5.87 0.26 -28.72
C PHE A 470 4.69 1.24 -28.69
N GLY A 471 4.96 2.55 -28.59
CA GLY A 471 3.94 3.59 -28.55
C GLY A 471 3.00 3.50 -27.33
N LEU A 472 1.91 4.27 -27.38
CA LEU A 472 0.84 4.26 -26.37
C LEU A 472 -0.08 3.05 -26.56
N SER A 473 0.48 1.85 -26.38
CA SER A 473 -0.16 0.58 -26.69
C SER A 473 -0.50 -0.25 -25.46
N LEU A 474 -1.38 -1.24 -25.66
CA LEU A 474 -1.73 -2.23 -24.65
C LEU A 474 -0.50 -2.96 -24.09
N LEU A 475 0.49 -3.26 -24.94
CA LEU A 475 1.75 -3.89 -24.55
C LEU A 475 2.53 -2.99 -23.60
N THR A 476 2.72 -1.72 -23.96
CA THR A 476 3.38 -0.72 -23.09
C THR A 476 2.68 -0.64 -21.73
N GLY A 477 1.34 -0.54 -21.72
CA GLY A 477 0.54 -0.53 -20.49
C GLY A 477 0.74 -1.79 -19.64
N SER A 478 0.71 -2.96 -20.27
CA SER A 478 0.84 -4.25 -19.58
C SER A 478 2.22 -4.50 -18.99
N LEU A 479 3.30 -4.10 -19.68
CA LEU A 479 4.68 -4.22 -19.18
C LEU A 479 4.91 -3.26 -18.00
N THR A 480 4.34 -2.05 -18.09
CA THR A 480 4.37 -1.05 -17.02
C THR A 480 3.70 -1.57 -15.76
N LEU A 481 2.49 -2.11 -15.89
CA LEU A 481 1.81 -2.75 -14.77
C LEU A 481 2.51 -4.01 -14.29
N ALA A 482 3.12 -4.80 -15.18
CA ALA A 482 3.84 -6.01 -14.79
C ALA A 482 5.02 -5.68 -13.89
N MET A 483 5.76 -4.60 -14.18
CA MET A 483 6.83 -4.10 -13.31
C MET A 483 6.32 -3.68 -11.93
N MET A 484 5.18 -2.99 -11.86
CA MET A 484 4.58 -2.56 -10.60
C MET A 484 4.05 -3.74 -9.77
N VAL A 485 3.47 -4.75 -10.42
CA VAL A 485 2.82 -5.88 -9.76
C VAL A 485 3.80 -6.98 -9.36
N LEU A 486 4.93 -7.08 -10.06
CA LEU A 486 5.99 -8.05 -9.81
C LEU A 486 6.32 -8.21 -8.31
N PRO A 487 6.68 -7.16 -7.54
CA PRO A 487 7.03 -7.34 -6.14
C PRO A 487 5.89 -7.88 -5.27
N MET A 488 4.63 -7.54 -5.57
CA MET A 488 3.46 -8.09 -4.84
C MET A 488 3.29 -9.59 -5.10
N ILE A 489 3.46 -10.03 -6.35
CA ILE A 489 3.41 -11.45 -6.70
C ILE A 489 4.57 -12.20 -6.03
N VAL A 490 5.78 -11.63 -5.99
CA VAL A 490 6.91 -12.27 -5.31
C VAL A 490 6.58 -12.51 -3.84
N VAL A 491 6.20 -11.47 -3.10
CA VAL A 491 5.96 -11.56 -1.65
C VAL A 491 4.84 -12.56 -1.34
N THR A 492 3.71 -12.46 -2.03
CA THR A 492 2.58 -13.38 -1.81
C THR A 492 2.90 -14.82 -2.20
N SER A 493 3.76 -15.02 -3.21
CA SER A 493 4.23 -16.36 -3.60
C SER A 493 5.24 -16.94 -2.60
N GLU A 494 6.14 -16.13 -2.03
CA GLU A 494 7.05 -16.57 -0.96
C GLU A 494 6.27 -17.04 0.27
N GLU A 495 5.25 -16.29 0.68
CA GLU A 495 4.39 -16.66 1.81
C GLU A 495 3.65 -17.98 1.54
N ALA A 496 3.13 -18.17 0.32
CA ALA A 496 2.47 -19.40 -0.08
C ALA A 496 3.42 -20.62 -0.07
N LEU A 497 4.68 -20.44 -0.49
CA LEU A 497 5.71 -21.48 -0.45
C LEU A 497 6.10 -21.82 1.00
N LEU A 498 6.33 -20.81 1.83
CA LEU A 498 6.71 -20.97 3.24
C LEU A 498 5.60 -21.62 4.09
N ALA A 499 4.34 -21.48 3.69
CA ALA A 499 3.20 -22.12 4.36
C ALA A 499 3.17 -23.65 4.18
N VAL A 500 3.87 -24.20 3.18
CA VAL A 500 3.97 -25.65 2.99
C VAL A 500 4.85 -26.27 4.08
N PRO A 501 4.43 -27.35 4.78
CA PRO A 501 5.19 -27.98 5.85
C PRO A 501 6.58 -28.42 5.40
N LYS A 502 7.55 -28.30 6.30
CA LYS A 502 8.94 -28.71 6.02
C LYS A 502 9.09 -30.21 5.75
N GLY A 503 8.20 -31.03 6.32
CA GLY A 503 8.21 -32.50 6.13
C GLY A 503 8.13 -32.93 4.66
N PHE A 504 7.44 -32.18 3.79
CA PHE A 504 7.43 -32.47 2.34
C PHE A 504 8.82 -32.33 1.71
N ARG A 505 9.61 -31.34 2.15
CA ARG A 505 10.96 -31.09 1.66
C ARG A 505 11.91 -32.14 2.19
N GLU A 506 11.87 -32.38 3.49
CA GLU A 506 12.73 -33.32 4.19
C GLU A 506 12.48 -34.76 3.71
N GLY A 507 11.22 -35.17 3.55
CA GLY A 507 10.85 -36.49 3.05
C GLY A 507 11.30 -36.73 1.61
N ALA A 508 11.12 -35.75 0.72
CA ALA A 508 11.58 -35.84 -0.67
C ALA A 508 13.12 -35.96 -0.75
N LEU A 509 13.84 -35.12 0.01
CA LEU A 509 15.30 -35.18 0.06
C LEU A 509 15.80 -36.51 0.68
N ALA A 510 15.10 -37.05 1.67
CA ALA A 510 15.45 -38.31 2.33
C ALA A 510 15.38 -39.53 1.39
N VAL A 511 14.48 -39.53 0.41
CA VAL A 511 14.39 -40.57 -0.63
C VAL A 511 15.32 -40.31 -1.83
N GLY A 512 16.23 -39.34 -1.72
CA GLY A 512 17.23 -39.02 -2.74
C GLY A 512 16.75 -38.07 -3.85
N ALA A 513 15.58 -37.45 -3.71
CA ALA A 513 15.15 -36.43 -4.67
C ALA A 513 16.06 -35.18 -4.58
N THR A 514 16.27 -34.53 -5.71
CA THR A 514 16.91 -33.21 -5.78
C THR A 514 16.00 -32.14 -5.15
N ARG A 515 16.56 -31.02 -4.70
CA ARG A 515 15.82 -29.83 -4.25
C ARG A 515 14.83 -29.36 -5.31
N TRP A 516 15.23 -29.35 -6.59
CA TRP A 516 14.29 -28.99 -7.66
C TRP A 516 13.15 -29.98 -7.80
N GLN A 517 13.40 -31.29 -7.68
CA GLN A 517 12.33 -32.29 -7.68
C GLN A 517 11.40 -32.14 -6.46
N ALA A 518 11.97 -31.93 -5.27
CA ALA A 518 11.19 -31.65 -4.07
C ALA A 518 10.29 -30.41 -4.25
N VAL A 519 10.82 -29.34 -4.83
CA VAL A 519 10.05 -28.13 -5.11
C VAL A 519 9.00 -28.38 -6.18
N ARG A 520 9.37 -28.93 -7.33
CA ARG A 520 8.47 -29.11 -8.48
C ARG A 520 7.31 -30.06 -8.18
N TYR A 521 7.57 -31.16 -7.47
CA TYR A 521 6.58 -32.22 -7.28
C TYR A 521 5.85 -32.15 -5.93
N HIS A 522 6.43 -31.51 -4.91
CA HIS A 522 5.81 -31.45 -3.58
C HIS A 522 5.53 -30.03 -3.12
N VAL A 523 6.49 -29.11 -3.17
CA VAL A 523 6.26 -27.75 -2.62
C VAL A 523 5.34 -26.93 -3.50
N LEU A 524 5.67 -26.79 -4.79
CA LEU A 524 4.97 -25.91 -5.72
C LEU A 524 3.50 -26.34 -5.90
N PRO A 525 3.14 -27.61 -6.12
CA PRO A 525 1.73 -28.01 -6.25
C PRO A 525 0.89 -27.70 -5.01
N ASN A 526 1.48 -27.83 -3.81
CA ASN A 526 0.80 -27.50 -2.55
C ASN A 526 0.72 -25.98 -2.28
N ALA A 527 1.62 -25.20 -2.88
CA ALA A 527 1.64 -23.74 -2.80
C ALA A 527 0.81 -23.05 -3.90
N VAL A 528 0.56 -23.70 -5.04
CA VAL A 528 -0.17 -23.14 -6.21
C VAL A 528 -1.47 -22.42 -5.83
N PRO A 529 -2.34 -22.95 -4.95
CA PRO A 529 -3.56 -22.24 -4.58
C PRO A 529 -3.31 -20.92 -3.83
N GLY A 530 -2.29 -20.91 -2.97
CA GLY A 530 -1.85 -19.69 -2.27
C GLY A 530 -1.25 -18.68 -3.25
N ILE A 531 -0.39 -19.14 -4.16
CA ILE A 531 0.19 -18.33 -5.23
C ILE A 531 -0.90 -17.72 -6.12
N ALA A 532 -1.87 -18.53 -6.57
CA ALA A 532 -2.96 -18.08 -7.42
C ALA A 532 -3.83 -17.04 -6.72
N THR A 533 -4.17 -17.28 -5.44
CA THR A 533 -4.93 -16.32 -4.63
C THR A 533 -4.16 -14.99 -4.51
N GLY A 534 -2.88 -15.04 -4.16
CA GLY A 534 -2.02 -13.87 -4.02
C GLY A 534 -1.85 -13.08 -5.33
N ALA A 535 -1.68 -13.79 -6.45
CA ALA A 535 -1.57 -13.18 -7.77
C ALA A 535 -2.87 -12.48 -8.19
N ILE A 536 -4.03 -13.12 -8.00
CA ILE A 536 -5.33 -12.52 -8.32
C ILE A 536 -5.56 -11.25 -7.49
N LEU A 537 -5.25 -11.27 -6.19
CA LEU A 537 -5.36 -10.09 -5.32
C LEU A 537 -4.39 -8.97 -5.73
N SER A 538 -3.17 -9.33 -6.13
CA SER A 538 -2.16 -8.36 -6.60
C SER A 538 -2.62 -7.65 -7.87
N VAL A 539 -3.24 -8.39 -8.80
CA VAL A 539 -3.83 -7.84 -10.02
C VAL A 539 -5.08 -7.01 -9.74
N ALA A 540 -5.97 -7.47 -8.87
CA ALA A 540 -7.16 -6.70 -8.48
C ALA A 540 -6.74 -5.33 -7.92
N ARG A 541 -5.69 -5.29 -7.10
CA ARG A 541 -5.12 -4.03 -6.62
C ARG A 541 -4.55 -3.19 -7.77
N ALA A 542 -3.80 -3.79 -8.69
CA ALA A 542 -3.23 -3.10 -9.85
C ALA A 542 -4.29 -2.52 -10.80
N LEU A 543 -5.40 -3.22 -10.99
CA LEU A 543 -6.53 -2.74 -11.77
C LEU A 543 -7.14 -1.47 -11.15
N GLY A 544 -7.08 -1.34 -9.83
CA GLY A 544 -7.49 -0.13 -9.11
C GLY A 544 -6.46 1.01 -9.13
N GLU A 545 -5.25 0.77 -9.63
CA GLU A 545 -4.18 1.78 -9.70
C GLU A 545 -4.22 2.47 -11.08
N THR A 546 -4.64 3.73 -11.12
CA THR A 546 -4.71 4.50 -12.38
C THR A 546 -3.39 5.16 -12.77
N ALA A 547 -2.60 5.57 -11.77
CA ALA A 547 -1.36 6.32 -11.97
C ALA A 547 -0.33 5.65 -12.93
N PRO A 548 -0.03 4.34 -12.84
CA PRO A 548 1.00 3.74 -13.70
C PRO A 548 0.59 3.67 -15.17
N ILE A 549 -0.71 3.71 -15.46
CA ILE A 549 -1.23 3.60 -16.83
C ILE A 549 -1.61 4.94 -17.45
N LEU A 550 -1.67 6.01 -16.65
CA LEU A 550 -2.11 7.34 -17.10
C LEU A 550 -1.25 7.90 -18.26
N PHE A 551 0.07 7.66 -18.23
CA PHE A 551 1.00 8.12 -19.28
C PHE A 551 1.03 7.25 -20.55
N VAL A 552 0.55 6.01 -20.46
CA VAL A 552 0.76 4.99 -21.51
C VAL A 552 -0.54 4.58 -22.20
N ALA A 553 -1.68 4.95 -21.63
CA ALA A 553 -2.97 4.77 -22.28
C ALA A 553 -3.22 5.79 -23.38
N SER A 554 -3.99 5.38 -24.38
CA SER A 554 -4.36 6.23 -25.50
C SER A 554 -5.72 6.87 -25.22
N ILE A 555 -5.71 8.13 -24.75
CA ILE A 555 -6.92 8.90 -24.37
C ILE A 555 -7.91 9.03 -25.55
N PHE A 556 -7.42 8.95 -26.79
CA PHE A 556 -8.22 9.05 -28.00
C PHE A 556 -8.77 7.71 -28.51
N SER A 557 -8.37 6.58 -27.91
CA SER A 557 -8.86 5.27 -28.31
C SER A 557 -10.30 5.08 -27.85
N LYS A 558 -11.23 5.10 -28.81
CA LYS A 558 -12.66 4.81 -28.56
C LYS A 558 -13.01 3.34 -28.74
N THR A 559 -12.14 2.56 -29.39
CA THR A 559 -12.40 1.16 -29.74
C THR A 559 -11.68 0.19 -28.83
N ALA A 560 -12.18 -1.04 -28.72
CA ALA A 560 -11.50 -2.09 -27.98
C ALA A 560 -10.18 -2.46 -28.71
N PRO A 561 -9.11 -2.79 -27.98
CA PRO A 561 -7.88 -3.28 -28.60
C PRO A 561 -8.14 -4.63 -29.27
N THR A 562 -7.63 -4.80 -30.49
CA THR A 562 -7.69 -6.07 -31.24
C THR A 562 -6.33 -6.77 -31.24
N GLY A 563 -5.25 -6.00 -31.18
CA GLY A 563 -3.87 -6.46 -31.03
C GLY A 563 -3.18 -5.87 -29.80
N VAL A 564 -2.00 -6.43 -29.48
CA VAL A 564 -1.21 -5.98 -28.32
C VAL A 564 -0.54 -4.61 -28.53
N LEU A 565 -0.37 -4.18 -29.77
CA LEU A 565 0.21 -2.86 -30.10
C LEU A 565 -0.85 -1.77 -30.28
N ASP A 566 -2.13 -2.11 -30.17
CA ASP A 566 -3.21 -1.14 -30.31
C ASP A 566 -3.29 -0.21 -29.10
N GLY A 567 -3.75 1.03 -29.34
CA GLY A 567 -4.07 1.96 -28.27
C GLY A 567 -5.26 1.48 -27.45
N PHE A 568 -5.17 1.63 -26.13
CA PHE A 568 -6.19 1.14 -25.20
C PHE A 568 -6.67 2.24 -24.25
N MET A 569 -7.89 2.05 -23.75
CA MET A 569 -8.45 2.75 -22.59
C MET A 569 -8.82 1.73 -21.52
N ALA A 570 -8.71 2.14 -20.25
CA ALA A 570 -9.03 1.32 -19.09
C ALA A 570 -9.97 2.04 -18.14
N MET A 571 -10.81 1.30 -17.41
CA MET A 571 -11.85 1.87 -16.55
C MET A 571 -11.33 2.92 -15.57
N PRO A 572 -10.19 2.74 -14.87
CA PRO A 572 -9.72 3.77 -13.94
C PRO A 572 -9.38 5.09 -14.61
N ILE A 573 -8.88 5.05 -15.86
CA ILE A 573 -8.53 6.24 -16.64
C ILE A 573 -9.80 6.93 -17.12
N GLN A 574 -10.78 6.15 -17.60
CA GLN A 574 -12.08 6.69 -18.01
C GLN A 574 -12.79 7.39 -16.85
N ILE A 575 -12.79 6.78 -15.66
CA ILE A 575 -13.33 7.37 -14.43
C ILE A 575 -12.65 8.71 -14.14
N PHE A 576 -11.32 8.76 -14.22
CA PHE A 576 -10.58 9.99 -13.95
C PHE A 576 -10.97 11.13 -14.90
N PHE A 577 -11.01 10.90 -16.21
CA PHE A 577 -11.38 11.95 -17.17
C PHE A 577 -12.84 12.38 -17.05
N TRP A 578 -13.77 11.44 -16.86
CA TRP A 578 -15.18 11.77 -16.68
C TRP A 578 -15.47 12.49 -15.34
N THR A 579 -14.71 12.18 -14.29
CA THR A 579 -14.83 12.88 -13.00
C THR A 579 -14.40 14.34 -13.10
N ARG A 580 -13.36 14.65 -13.89
CA ARG A 580 -12.87 16.02 -14.11
C ARG A 580 -13.75 16.82 -15.06
N HIS A 581 -14.75 16.21 -15.68
CA HIS A 581 -15.60 16.89 -16.64
C HIS A 581 -16.56 17.88 -15.93
N PRO A 582 -16.75 19.12 -16.43
CA PRO A 582 -17.60 20.12 -15.77
C PRO A 582 -19.09 19.77 -15.71
N SER A 583 -19.57 18.90 -16.61
CA SER A 583 -20.97 18.48 -16.66
C SER A 583 -21.28 17.36 -15.68
N GLN A 584 -22.35 17.54 -14.90
CA GLN A 584 -22.87 16.54 -13.95
C GLN A 584 -23.15 15.19 -14.62
N SER A 585 -23.66 15.19 -15.86
CA SER A 585 -23.97 13.94 -16.58
C SER A 585 -22.76 13.02 -16.77
N PHE A 586 -21.57 13.58 -16.98
CA PHE A 586 -20.34 12.79 -17.07
C PHE A 586 -19.85 12.30 -15.71
N GLN A 587 -20.11 13.06 -14.64
CA GLN A 587 -19.80 12.62 -13.27
C GLN A 587 -20.70 11.44 -12.86
N ASP A 588 -21.97 11.42 -13.31
CA ASP A 588 -22.89 10.30 -13.09
C ASP A 588 -22.44 9.05 -13.89
N LEU A 589 -21.93 9.23 -15.13
CA LEU A 589 -21.30 8.14 -15.89
C LEU A 589 -20.00 7.64 -15.22
N ALA A 590 -19.22 8.53 -14.60
CA ALA A 590 -18.06 8.14 -13.81
C ALA A 590 -18.48 7.28 -12.62
N ALA A 591 -19.54 7.65 -11.90
CA ALA A 591 -20.10 6.83 -10.82
C ALA A 591 -20.54 5.44 -11.31
N SER A 592 -21.20 5.39 -12.46
CA SER A 592 -21.65 4.14 -13.11
C SER A 592 -20.45 3.25 -13.47
N THR A 593 -19.39 3.84 -14.02
CA THR A 593 -18.14 3.14 -14.34
C THR A 593 -17.42 2.64 -13.08
N ILE A 594 -17.44 3.43 -12.00
CA ILE A 594 -16.89 3.02 -10.69
C ILE A 594 -17.61 1.76 -10.19
N LEU A 595 -18.94 1.69 -10.29
CA LEU A 595 -19.68 0.51 -9.86
C LEU A 595 -19.30 -0.73 -10.67
N VAL A 596 -19.12 -0.60 -11.98
CA VAL A 596 -18.64 -1.69 -12.84
C VAL A 596 -17.22 -2.11 -12.46
N LEU A 597 -16.32 -1.17 -12.19
CA LEU A 597 -14.97 -1.46 -11.69
C LEU A 597 -15.01 -2.19 -10.35
N LEU A 598 -15.81 -1.72 -9.38
CA LEU A 598 -15.96 -2.36 -8.07
C LEU A 598 -16.56 -3.77 -8.18
N MET A 599 -17.51 -3.96 -9.10
CA MET A 599 -18.10 -5.28 -9.38
C MET A 599 -17.04 -6.23 -9.96
N LEU A 600 -16.23 -5.78 -10.92
CA LEU A 600 -15.13 -6.58 -11.48
C LEU A 600 -14.12 -6.96 -10.39
N LEU A 601 -13.75 -6.02 -9.52
CA LEU A 601 -12.87 -6.29 -8.37
C LEU A 601 -13.48 -7.30 -7.39
N LEU A 602 -14.78 -7.20 -7.12
CA LEU A 602 -15.50 -8.15 -6.28
C LEU A 602 -15.48 -9.56 -6.89
N ILE A 603 -15.68 -9.69 -8.20
CA ILE A 603 -15.61 -10.96 -8.93
C ILE A 603 -14.20 -11.56 -8.82
N LEU A 604 -13.15 -10.76 -9.06
CA LEU A 604 -11.76 -11.23 -8.92
C LEU A 604 -11.45 -11.67 -7.48
N ASN A 605 -11.89 -10.92 -6.48
CA ASN A 605 -11.70 -11.28 -5.07
C ASN A 605 -12.48 -12.55 -4.70
N ALA A 606 -13.71 -12.71 -5.18
CA ALA A 606 -14.51 -13.91 -4.98
C ALA A 606 -13.84 -15.13 -5.63
N MET A 607 -13.28 -14.97 -6.83
CA MET A 607 -12.51 -16.02 -7.51
C MET A 607 -11.26 -16.41 -6.71
N ALA A 608 -10.52 -15.43 -6.18
CA ALA A 608 -9.36 -15.69 -5.31
C ALA A 608 -9.75 -16.49 -4.06
N LEU A 609 -10.84 -16.09 -3.38
CA LEU A 609 -11.37 -16.80 -2.22
C LEU A 609 -11.86 -18.22 -2.57
N PHE A 610 -12.51 -18.39 -3.72
CA PHE A 610 -12.96 -19.70 -4.17
C PHE A 610 -11.78 -20.66 -4.42
N VAL A 611 -10.73 -20.19 -5.10
CA VAL A 611 -9.50 -20.95 -5.35
C VAL A 611 -8.86 -21.38 -4.03
N ARG A 612 -8.77 -20.45 -3.06
CA ARG A 612 -8.24 -20.72 -1.73
C ARG A 612 -9.06 -21.77 -0.97
N ASN A 613 -10.37 -21.56 -0.85
CA ASN A 613 -11.24 -22.43 -0.05
C ASN A 613 -11.30 -23.85 -0.62
N ARG A 614 -11.37 -23.99 -1.95
CA ARG A 614 -11.35 -25.29 -2.62
C ARG A 614 -10.05 -26.05 -2.36
N ALA A 615 -8.94 -25.35 -2.25
CA ALA A 615 -7.64 -25.94 -1.95
C ALA A 615 -7.48 -26.30 -0.47
N GLU A 616 -7.90 -25.43 0.45
CA GLU A 616 -7.91 -25.74 1.88
C GLU A 616 -8.74 -26.99 2.17
N ALA A 617 -9.90 -27.16 1.53
CA ALA A 617 -10.73 -28.37 1.65
C ALA A 617 -10.06 -29.66 1.12
N ARG A 618 -9.03 -29.54 0.27
CA ARG A 618 -8.28 -30.68 -0.30
C ARG A 618 -6.97 -30.94 0.45
N ARG A 619 -6.57 -30.08 1.40
CA ARG A 619 -5.37 -30.30 2.22
C ARG A 619 -5.66 -31.39 3.25
N SER A 620 -4.83 -32.41 3.25
CA SER A 620 -4.89 -33.53 4.20
C SER A 620 -4.02 -33.30 5.44
N TRP A 621 -3.49 -32.08 5.62
CA TRP A 621 -2.51 -31.73 6.65
C TRP A 621 -2.83 -30.39 7.31
#